data_AF-A0A7X1XTQ4-F1
#
_entry.id   AF-A0A7X1XTQ4-F1
#
_cell.length_a   1.000
_cell.length_b   1.000
_cell.length_c   1.000
_cell.angle_alpha   90.00
_cell.angle_beta   90.00
_cell.angle_gamma   90.00
#
_symmetry.space_group_name_H-M   'P 1'
#
loop_
_entity.id
_entity.type
_entity.pdbx_description
1 polymer ?
#
loop_
_entity_poly.entity_id
_entity_poly.type
_entity_poly.pdbx_seq_one_letter_code
_entity_poly.pdbx_strand_id
1 'polypeptide(L)'
;VGGGGGEMAASAGGASRSSRGLDPALIEEITKHYGFDKPMHERLWLMLKNYAQLDFGTSFFRGAKVTDLILQKLPVSISLGLWATLITYLISIPLGIRKAIHNGSAFDVWTSTAIIIGYAMPAFLFAILLIVVFAGGSYVSWFPVQGMVSDNFDSLSLFGKIGDYLWHMVLPVSALVIGGFATLTILTKNSFLNEISRQYVVTARAKGLTERRVLYGHVMRNAMLLVVAGIPQALIEVFFAGSLLIETIFNLDGIGRMSYEAAVSRDYPVVFGTLFLFTLFGLLIKLIGDLCYTLLDPRIDFSARTV
;
A
#
# COMPACT_ATOMS: atom_id res chain seq x y z
N VAL A 1 -55.43 -3.83 -60.21
CA VAL A 1 -56.51 -4.30 -59.30
C VAL A 1 -55.81 -4.72 -58.02
N GLY A 2 -55.55 -3.81 -57.07
CA GLY A 2 -56.45 -3.44 -55.96
C GLY A 2 -56.32 -4.52 -54.86
N GLY A 3 -55.97 -4.29 -53.61
CA GLY A 3 -55.85 -3.10 -52.75
C GLY A 3 -56.01 -3.60 -51.30
N GLY A 4 -55.38 -2.93 -50.33
CA GLY A 4 -55.56 -3.14 -48.88
C GLY A 4 -54.39 -3.89 -48.22
N GLY A 5 -53.42 -3.26 -47.54
CA GLY A 5 -53.49 -2.01 -46.78
C GLY A 5 -53.96 -2.31 -45.36
N GLY A 6 -53.04 -2.80 -44.52
CA GLY A 6 -53.30 -3.20 -43.13
C GLY A 6 -52.00 -3.38 -42.36
N GLU A 7 -51.13 -2.37 -42.39
CA GLU A 7 -50.05 -2.24 -41.41
C GLU A 7 -50.69 -2.07 -40.02
N MET A 8 -50.77 -3.15 -39.25
CA MET A 8 -50.88 -3.04 -37.81
C MET A 8 -49.56 -2.47 -37.30
N ALA A 9 -49.53 -1.15 -37.20
CA ALA A 9 -48.61 -0.42 -36.35
C ALA A 9 -48.76 -0.94 -34.92
N ALA A 10 -47.95 -1.95 -34.57
CA ALA A 10 -47.69 -2.32 -33.20
C ALA A 10 -46.83 -1.22 -32.57
N SER A 11 -47.45 -0.10 -32.23
CA SER A 11 -46.92 0.88 -31.28
C SER A 11 -47.02 0.29 -29.88
N ALA A 12 -46.27 -0.78 -29.62
CA ALA A 12 -45.94 -1.19 -28.26
C ALA A 12 -44.78 -0.30 -27.83
N GLY A 13 -45.13 0.84 -27.23
CA GLY A 13 -44.19 1.78 -26.65
C GLY A 13 -43.13 1.01 -25.87
N GLY A 14 -41.87 1.28 -26.18
CA GLY A 14 -40.72 0.83 -25.42
C GLY A 14 -40.82 1.38 -24.01
N ALA A 15 -41.59 0.68 -23.18
CA ALA A 15 -41.60 0.84 -21.76
C ALA A 15 -40.21 0.42 -21.30
N SER A 16 -39.33 1.42 -21.16
CA SER A 16 -38.02 1.25 -20.54
C SER A 16 -38.19 0.36 -19.32
N ARG A 17 -37.27 -0.59 -19.07
CA ARG A 17 -37.27 -1.40 -17.83
C ARG A 17 -37.43 -0.58 -16.54
N SER A 18 -37.23 0.75 -16.62
CA SER A 18 -37.54 1.74 -15.59
C SER A 18 -39.03 1.95 -15.26
N SER A 19 -39.99 1.51 -16.09
CA SER A 19 -41.44 1.76 -15.89
C SER A 19 -42.20 0.60 -15.25
N ARG A 20 -41.60 -0.59 -15.14
CA ARG A 20 -42.07 -1.61 -14.20
C ARG A 20 -41.36 -1.33 -12.89
N GLY A 21 -42.07 -0.76 -11.92
CA GLY A 21 -41.54 -0.57 -10.58
C GLY A 21 -40.96 -1.89 -10.05
N LEU A 22 -39.92 -1.79 -9.22
CA LEU A 22 -39.38 -2.95 -8.51
C LEU A 22 -40.51 -3.62 -7.71
N ASP A 23 -40.48 -4.95 -7.63
CA ASP A 23 -41.45 -5.72 -6.84
C ASP A 23 -41.49 -5.14 -5.40
N PRO A 24 -42.67 -4.76 -4.86
CA PRO A 24 -42.78 -4.26 -3.50
C PRO A 24 -42.13 -5.17 -2.44
N ALA A 25 -42.15 -6.49 -2.65
CA ALA A 25 -41.48 -7.44 -1.77
C ALA A 25 -39.95 -7.26 -1.79
N LEU A 26 -39.38 -7.03 -2.97
CA LEU A 26 -37.95 -6.74 -3.13
C LEU A 26 -37.57 -5.38 -2.53
N ILE A 27 -38.44 -4.38 -2.64
CA ILE A 27 -38.23 -3.07 -2.01
C ILE A 27 -38.21 -3.21 -0.48
N GLU A 28 -39.13 -3.99 0.09
CA GLU A 28 -39.17 -4.24 1.54
C GLU A 28 -37.93 -5.01 2.01
N GLU A 29 -37.52 -6.03 1.25
CA GLU A 29 -36.29 -6.78 1.52
C GLU A 29 -35.06 -5.88 1.51
N ILE A 30 -34.89 -5.05 0.47
CA ILE A 30 -33.82 -4.05 0.37
C ILE A 30 -33.89 -3.05 1.54
N THR A 31 -35.09 -2.56 1.87
CA THR A 31 -35.28 -1.58 2.96
C THR A 31 -34.80 -2.14 4.29
N LYS A 32 -35.16 -3.40 4.60
CA LYS A 32 -34.67 -4.10 5.80
C LYS A 32 -33.18 -4.39 5.74
N HIS A 33 -32.67 -4.84 4.58
CA HIS A 33 -31.25 -5.17 4.42
C HIS A 33 -30.33 -3.96 4.62
N TYR A 34 -30.75 -2.78 4.16
CA TYR A 34 -30.01 -1.52 4.35
C TYR A 34 -30.32 -0.84 5.70
N GLY A 35 -31.24 -1.39 6.49
CA GLY A 35 -31.72 -0.81 7.74
C GLY A 35 -32.48 0.50 7.55
N PHE A 36 -33.01 0.78 6.34
CA PHE A 36 -33.76 1.99 6.02
C PHE A 36 -35.14 2.03 6.71
N ASP A 37 -35.55 0.91 7.33
CA ASP A 37 -36.70 0.81 8.23
C ASP A 37 -36.46 1.52 9.58
N LYS A 38 -35.21 1.80 9.95
CA LYS A 38 -34.82 2.35 11.25
C LYS A 38 -34.42 3.83 11.17
N PRO A 39 -34.64 4.61 12.24
CA PRO A 39 -34.09 5.96 12.38
C PRO A 39 -32.57 6.00 12.20
N MET A 40 -32.04 7.11 11.69
CA MET A 40 -30.60 7.25 11.38
C MET A 40 -29.68 6.97 12.59
N HIS A 41 -30.09 7.36 13.79
CA HIS A 41 -29.28 7.17 15.00
C HIS A 41 -29.22 5.69 15.44
N GLU A 42 -30.31 4.94 15.27
CA GLU A 42 -30.33 3.50 15.55
C GLU A 42 -29.41 2.75 14.59
N ARG A 43 -29.44 3.10 13.30
CA ARG A 43 -28.56 2.52 12.28
C ARG A 43 -27.09 2.77 12.60
N LEU A 44 -26.76 4.00 13.01
CA LEU A 44 -25.41 4.36 13.42
C LEU A 44 -24.96 3.55 14.64
N TRP A 45 -25.81 3.42 15.66
CA TRP A 45 -25.49 2.63 16.85
C TRP A 45 -25.29 1.14 16.54
N LEU A 46 -26.14 0.57 15.70
CA LEU A 46 -26.00 -0.80 15.21
C LEU A 46 -24.69 -0.99 14.44
N MET A 47 -24.36 -0.06 13.54
CA MET A 47 -23.10 -0.08 12.80
C MET A 47 -21.90 -0.06 13.75
N LEU A 48 -21.88 0.85 14.73
CA LEU A 48 -20.79 0.93 15.71
C LEU A 48 -20.66 -0.35 16.54
N LYS A 49 -21.79 -0.91 17.00
CA LYS A 49 -21.81 -2.18 17.75
C LYS A 49 -21.26 -3.34 16.92
N ASN A 50 -21.68 -3.46 15.67
CA ASN A 50 -21.23 -4.51 14.77
C ASN A 50 -19.74 -4.35 14.45
N TYR A 51 -19.28 -3.12 14.18
CA TYR A 51 -17.87 -2.83 13.88
C TYR A 51 -16.97 -3.08 15.09
N ALA A 52 -17.45 -2.82 16.30
CA ALA A 52 -16.74 -3.19 17.54
C ALA A 52 -16.57 -4.71 17.71
N GLN A 53 -17.44 -5.51 17.09
CA GLN A 53 -17.35 -6.97 17.03
C GLN A 53 -16.65 -7.47 15.76
N LEU A 54 -16.09 -6.55 14.96
CA LEU A 54 -15.51 -6.80 13.64
C LEU A 54 -16.50 -7.42 12.64
N ASP A 55 -17.80 -7.21 12.81
CA ASP A 55 -18.82 -7.59 11.83
C ASP A 55 -19.12 -6.41 10.90
N PHE A 56 -18.64 -6.50 9.66
CA PHE A 56 -18.87 -5.48 8.63
C PHE A 56 -20.02 -5.84 7.69
N GLY A 57 -20.75 -6.91 7.97
CA GLY A 57 -21.84 -7.42 7.14
C GLY A 57 -21.37 -8.27 5.97
N THR A 58 -22.25 -8.40 4.97
CA THR A 58 -22.05 -9.22 3.77
C THR A 58 -21.88 -8.34 2.54
N SER A 59 -20.99 -8.76 1.64
CA SER A 59 -20.83 -8.13 0.33
C SER A 59 -22.10 -8.30 -0.50
N PHE A 60 -22.57 -7.22 -1.11
CA PHE A 60 -23.76 -7.26 -1.97
C PHE A 60 -23.52 -8.00 -3.28
N PHE A 61 -22.28 -8.03 -3.76
CA PHE A 61 -21.94 -8.64 -5.05
C PHE A 61 -21.36 -10.05 -4.91
N ARG A 62 -20.64 -10.32 -3.82
CA ARG A 62 -19.95 -11.60 -3.59
C ARG A 62 -20.73 -12.53 -2.67
N GLY A 63 -21.74 -12.03 -1.95
CA GLY A 63 -22.56 -12.82 -1.01
C GLY A 63 -21.79 -13.37 0.20
N ALA A 64 -20.50 -13.07 0.32
CA ALA A 64 -19.62 -13.51 1.39
C ALA A 64 -19.52 -12.45 2.50
N LYS A 65 -19.17 -12.89 3.71
CA LYS A 65 -18.86 -11.96 4.81
C LYS A 65 -17.65 -11.12 4.46
N VAL A 66 -17.73 -9.83 4.74
CA VAL A 66 -16.65 -8.88 4.45
C VAL A 66 -15.38 -9.23 5.24
N THR A 67 -15.52 -9.74 6.46
CA THR A 67 -14.39 -10.24 7.27
C THR A 67 -13.59 -11.32 6.56
N ASP A 68 -14.29 -12.29 5.97
CA ASP A 68 -13.68 -13.46 5.35
C ASP A 68 -13.00 -13.05 4.04
N LEU A 69 -13.64 -12.16 3.29
CA LEU A 69 -13.04 -11.53 2.12
C LEU A 69 -11.75 -10.80 2.49
N ILE A 70 -11.75 -10.00 3.55
CA ILE A 70 -10.56 -9.26 3.98
C ILE A 70 -9.45 -10.21 4.39
N LEU A 71 -9.74 -11.21 5.24
CA LEU A 71 -8.76 -12.19 5.71
C LEU A 71 -8.11 -12.96 4.55
N GLN A 72 -8.88 -13.26 3.50
CA GLN A 72 -8.36 -13.94 2.31
C GLN A 72 -7.40 -13.06 1.48
N LYS A 73 -7.67 -11.75 1.38
CA LYS A 73 -6.88 -10.81 0.56
C LYS A 73 -5.71 -10.17 1.32
N LEU A 74 -5.78 -10.17 2.65
CA LEU A 74 -4.77 -9.57 3.53
C LEU A 74 -3.33 -10.07 3.27
N PRO A 75 -3.06 -11.37 3.06
CA PRO A 75 -1.70 -11.86 2.85
C PRO A 75 -1.00 -11.25 1.63
N VAL A 76 -1.76 -10.97 0.56
CA VAL A 76 -1.22 -10.38 -0.68
C VAL A 76 -0.74 -8.94 -0.41
N SER A 77 -1.59 -8.12 0.20
CA SER A 77 -1.24 -6.73 0.54
C SER A 77 -0.10 -6.66 1.56
N ILE A 78 -0.11 -7.52 2.60
CA ILE A 78 0.99 -7.62 3.58
C ILE A 78 2.29 -8.02 2.91
N SER A 79 2.24 -9.00 2.01
CA SER A 79 3.40 -9.46 1.29
C SER A 79 4.05 -8.34 0.46
N LEU A 80 3.26 -7.59 -0.31
CA LEU A 80 3.74 -6.45 -1.09
C LEU A 80 4.34 -5.37 -0.17
N GLY A 81 3.61 -5.02 0.89
CA GLY A 81 4.02 -4.03 1.87
C GLY A 81 5.35 -4.36 2.52
N LEU A 82 5.50 -5.60 2.97
CA LEU A 82 6.68 -6.10 3.65
C LEU A 82 7.91 -6.07 2.73
N TRP A 83 7.81 -6.64 1.52
CA TRP A 83 8.95 -6.70 0.59
C TRP A 83 9.37 -5.30 0.11
N ALA A 84 8.40 -4.44 -0.22
CA ALA A 84 8.69 -3.07 -0.60
C ALA A 84 9.39 -2.31 0.52
N THR A 85 8.92 -2.43 1.76
CA THR A 85 9.55 -1.79 2.91
C THR A 85 10.96 -2.33 3.14
N LEU A 86 11.12 -3.65 3.17
CA LEU A 86 12.40 -4.31 3.40
C LEU A 86 13.44 -3.90 2.37
N ILE A 87 13.09 -3.97 1.08
CA ILE A 87 14.01 -3.61 -0.02
C ILE A 87 14.31 -2.12 -0.01
N THR A 88 13.30 -1.27 0.24
CA THR A 88 13.50 0.18 0.34
C THR A 88 14.53 0.51 1.42
N TYR A 89 14.42 -0.08 2.61
CA TYR A 89 15.37 0.15 3.70
C TYR A 89 16.74 -0.47 3.41
N LEU A 90 16.78 -1.69 2.87
CA LEU A 90 18.01 -2.40 2.55
C LEU A 90 18.87 -1.66 1.51
N ILE A 91 18.24 -0.96 0.55
CA ILE A 91 18.96 -0.19 -0.47
C ILE A 91 19.21 1.25 -0.01
N SER A 92 18.21 1.92 0.55
CA SER A 92 18.30 3.35 0.90
C SER A 92 19.28 3.63 2.02
N ILE A 93 19.37 2.75 3.04
CA ILE A 93 20.25 2.99 4.19
C ILE A 93 21.72 2.94 3.74
N PRO A 94 22.23 1.85 3.12
CA PRO A 94 23.61 1.82 2.67
C PRO A 94 23.94 2.92 1.65
N LEU A 95 23.00 3.23 0.75
CA LEU A 95 23.19 4.29 -0.22
C LEU A 95 23.27 5.67 0.46
N GLY A 96 22.37 5.97 1.39
CA GLY A 96 22.35 7.22 2.16
C GLY A 96 23.62 7.41 2.98
N ILE A 97 24.07 6.36 3.67
CA ILE A 97 25.34 6.35 4.40
C ILE A 97 26.51 6.63 3.46
N ARG A 98 26.59 5.92 2.33
CA ARG A 98 27.69 6.09 1.36
C ARG A 98 27.70 7.48 0.75
N LYS A 99 26.53 8.08 0.51
CA LYS A 99 26.37 9.47 0.05
C LYS A 99 26.78 10.49 1.11
N ALA A 100 26.51 10.23 2.39
CA ALA A 100 26.94 11.11 3.48
C ALA A 100 28.47 11.10 3.65
N ILE A 101 29.10 9.93 3.56
CA ILE A 101 30.56 9.79 3.66
C ILE A 101 31.28 10.50 2.50
N HIS A 102 30.73 10.39 1.29
CA HIS A 102 31.29 11.01 0.08
C HIS A 102 30.53 12.28 -0.32
N ASN A 103 30.07 13.06 0.67
CA ASN A 103 29.26 14.24 0.41
C ASN A 103 29.99 15.24 -0.50
N GLY A 104 29.30 15.75 -1.52
CA GLY A 104 29.88 16.67 -2.50
C GLY A 104 30.75 16.01 -3.58
N SER A 105 30.96 14.69 -3.53
CA SER A 105 31.65 13.96 -4.61
C SER A 105 30.78 13.79 -5.86
N ALA A 106 31.40 13.44 -6.99
CA ALA A 106 30.67 13.08 -8.21
C ALA A 106 29.68 11.93 -7.98
N PHE A 107 30.01 10.96 -7.11
CA PHE A 107 29.10 9.89 -6.72
C PHE A 107 27.83 10.43 -6.07
N ASP A 108 27.97 11.38 -5.15
CA ASP A 108 26.83 12.01 -4.48
C ASP A 108 25.95 12.79 -5.47
N VAL A 109 26.55 13.57 -6.39
CA VAL A 109 25.82 14.34 -7.40
C VAL A 109 25.06 13.44 -8.37
N TRP A 110 25.72 12.43 -8.96
CA TRP A 110 25.08 11.53 -9.92
C TRP A 110 23.99 10.68 -9.28
N THR A 111 24.23 10.12 -8.11
CA THR A 111 23.20 9.33 -7.41
C THR A 111 22.03 10.21 -6.96
N SER A 112 22.26 11.45 -6.50
CA SER A 112 21.17 12.39 -6.20
C SER A 112 20.35 12.69 -7.43
N THR A 113 20.99 12.90 -8.58
CA THR A 113 20.29 13.16 -9.85
C THR A 113 19.41 11.97 -10.23
N ALA A 114 19.95 10.75 -10.18
CA ALA A 114 19.18 9.53 -10.45
C ALA A 114 18.01 9.35 -9.47
N ILE A 115 18.22 9.62 -8.18
CA ILE A 115 17.19 9.58 -7.14
C ILE A 115 16.07 10.58 -7.43
N ILE A 116 16.40 11.82 -7.80
CA ILE A 116 15.41 12.88 -8.10
C ILE A 116 14.60 12.53 -9.35
N ILE A 117 15.25 11.99 -10.39
CA ILE A 117 14.54 11.53 -11.60
C ILE A 117 13.56 10.40 -11.25
N GLY A 118 14.00 9.42 -10.47
CA GLY A 118 13.14 8.33 -10.02
C GLY A 118 11.96 8.83 -9.16
N TYR A 119 12.23 9.78 -8.26
CA TYR A 119 11.21 10.40 -7.41
C TYR A 119 10.17 11.22 -8.18
N ALA A 120 10.58 11.84 -9.29
CA ALA A 120 9.68 12.60 -10.15
C ALA A 120 8.67 11.71 -10.87
N MET A 121 8.91 10.39 -10.96
CA MET A 121 7.99 9.43 -11.56
C MET A 121 6.95 8.94 -10.53
N PRO A 122 5.65 9.14 -10.78
CA PRO A 122 4.61 8.46 -10.00
C PRO A 122 4.78 6.94 -10.04
N ALA A 123 4.69 6.29 -8.89
CA ALA A 123 4.91 4.84 -8.75
C ALA A 123 4.05 4.00 -9.72
N PHE A 124 2.79 4.40 -9.93
CA PHE A 124 1.89 3.71 -10.86
C PHE A 124 2.30 3.88 -12.34
N LEU A 125 2.84 5.04 -12.73
CA LEU A 125 3.36 5.24 -14.08
C LEU A 125 4.63 4.40 -14.29
N PHE A 126 5.48 4.34 -13.26
CA PHE A 126 6.65 3.47 -13.29
C PHE A 126 6.24 1.99 -13.36
N ALA A 127 5.18 1.57 -12.66
CA ALA A 127 4.62 0.22 -12.78
C ALA A 127 4.17 -0.11 -14.22
N ILE A 128 3.44 0.81 -14.87
CA ILE A 128 3.01 0.64 -16.26
C ILE A 128 4.23 0.52 -17.18
N LEU A 129 5.24 1.38 -16.99
CA LEU A 129 6.49 1.31 -17.74
C LEU A 129 7.18 -0.05 -17.55
N LEU A 130 7.27 -0.54 -16.32
CA LEU A 130 7.85 -1.85 -16.02
C LEU A 130 7.10 -2.99 -16.73
N ILE A 131 5.77 -2.97 -16.72
CA ILE A 131 4.98 -3.97 -17.45
C ILE A 131 5.27 -3.90 -18.94
N VAL A 132 5.19 -2.72 -19.56
CA VAL A 132 5.36 -2.55 -21.01
C VAL A 132 6.74 -3.03 -21.48
N VAL A 133 7.79 -2.71 -20.73
CA VAL A 133 9.17 -3.02 -21.10
C VAL A 133 9.53 -4.47 -20.79
N PHE A 134 9.14 -4.99 -19.63
CA PHE A 134 9.68 -6.26 -19.10
C PHE A 134 8.70 -7.44 -19.08
N ALA A 135 7.40 -7.21 -19.29
CA ALA A 135 6.38 -8.24 -19.23
C ALA A 135 5.45 -8.28 -20.46
N GLY A 136 5.20 -7.13 -21.10
CA GLY A 136 4.15 -6.95 -22.10
C GLY A 136 4.46 -7.51 -23.50
N GLY A 137 5.55 -8.25 -23.69
CA GLY A 137 5.90 -8.90 -24.96
C GLY A 137 6.33 -7.98 -26.11
N SER A 138 6.16 -6.66 -25.96
CA SER A 138 6.52 -5.67 -26.98
C SER A 138 8.02 -5.41 -27.06
N TYR A 139 8.76 -5.63 -25.96
CA TYR A 139 10.22 -5.47 -25.90
C TYR A 139 10.87 -6.72 -25.32
N VAL A 140 10.63 -6.96 -24.03
CA VAL A 140 11.22 -8.06 -23.26
C VAL A 140 10.12 -8.74 -22.45
N SER A 141 10.16 -10.08 -22.38
CA SER A 141 9.19 -10.91 -21.63
C SER A 141 9.89 -11.67 -20.52
N TRP A 142 10.62 -10.95 -19.67
CA TRP A 142 11.38 -11.57 -18.57
C TRP A 142 10.54 -11.83 -17.33
N PHE A 143 9.44 -11.12 -17.15
CA PHE A 143 8.63 -11.20 -15.94
C PHE A 143 7.15 -11.40 -16.28
N PRO A 144 6.38 -11.99 -15.36
CA PRO A 144 4.94 -12.15 -15.53
C PRO A 144 4.22 -10.79 -15.49
N VAL A 145 3.12 -10.70 -16.24
CA VAL A 145 2.29 -9.49 -16.30
C VAL A 145 1.35 -9.38 -15.10
N GLN A 146 0.94 -10.52 -14.53
CA GLN A 146 -0.09 -10.57 -13.52
C GLN A 146 0.07 -11.76 -12.56
N GLY A 147 -0.63 -11.68 -11.42
CA GLY A 147 -0.71 -12.76 -10.45
C GLY A 147 0.48 -12.83 -9.50
N MET A 148 0.35 -13.65 -8.46
CA MET A 148 1.38 -13.83 -7.43
C MET A 148 2.24 -15.09 -7.67
N VAL A 149 1.74 -16.02 -8.47
CA VAL A 149 2.33 -17.33 -8.76
C VAL A 149 1.88 -17.82 -10.13
N SER A 150 2.65 -18.72 -10.74
CA SER A 150 2.31 -19.39 -12.00
C SER A 150 1.21 -20.45 -11.82
N ASP A 151 0.51 -20.81 -12.91
CA ASP A 151 -0.54 -21.84 -12.90
C ASP A 151 -0.04 -23.23 -12.46
N ASN A 152 1.25 -23.52 -12.68
CA ASN A 152 1.88 -24.78 -12.30
C ASN A 152 2.47 -24.76 -10.88
N PHE A 153 2.18 -23.73 -10.06
CA PHE A 153 2.80 -23.52 -8.76
C PHE A 153 2.74 -24.75 -7.86
N ASP A 154 1.59 -25.44 -7.81
CA ASP A 154 1.39 -26.61 -6.95
C ASP A 154 2.33 -27.78 -7.27
N SER A 155 2.74 -27.89 -8.54
CA SER A 155 3.65 -28.93 -9.03
C SER A 155 5.13 -28.63 -8.82
N LEU A 156 5.48 -27.40 -8.43
CA LEU A 156 6.87 -26.98 -8.25
C LEU A 156 7.46 -27.54 -6.94
N SER A 157 8.78 -27.77 -6.95
CA SER A 157 9.55 -28.02 -5.73
C SER A 157 9.49 -26.80 -4.79
N LEU A 158 9.83 -26.98 -3.51
CA LEU A 158 9.79 -25.87 -2.53
C LEU A 158 10.65 -24.67 -2.97
N PHE A 159 11.85 -24.92 -3.52
CA PHE A 159 12.70 -23.86 -4.08
C PHE A 159 12.11 -23.26 -5.36
N GLY A 160 11.45 -24.06 -6.20
CA GLY A 160 10.72 -23.59 -7.37
C GLY A 160 9.58 -22.65 -7.00
N LYS A 161 8.80 -22.98 -5.95
CA LYS A 161 7.73 -22.13 -5.42
C LYS A 161 8.26 -20.78 -4.94
N ILE A 162 9.35 -20.75 -4.19
CA ILE A 162 9.97 -19.50 -3.71
C ILE A 162 10.45 -18.66 -4.90
N GLY A 163 11.15 -19.29 -5.86
CA GLY A 163 11.65 -18.61 -7.05
C GLY A 163 10.52 -18.02 -7.89
N ASP A 164 9.48 -18.78 -8.15
CA ASP A 164 8.29 -18.36 -8.89
C ASP A 164 7.59 -17.18 -8.22
N TYR A 165 7.35 -17.28 -6.92
CA TYR A 165 6.77 -16.18 -6.14
C TYR A 165 7.63 -14.91 -6.17
N LEU A 166 8.94 -15.01 -5.94
CA LEU A 166 9.84 -13.86 -5.99
C LEU A 166 9.88 -13.24 -7.40
N TRP A 167 9.82 -14.07 -8.44
CA TRP A 167 9.78 -13.65 -9.83
C TRP A 167 8.53 -12.81 -10.14
N HIS A 168 7.36 -13.21 -9.65
CA HIS A 168 6.11 -12.44 -9.74
C HIS A 168 6.17 -11.12 -8.96
N MET A 169 6.88 -11.11 -7.83
CA MET A 169 6.97 -9.95 -6.96
C MET A 169 7.95 -8.87 -7.45
N VAL A 170 8.87 -9.17 -8.38
CA VAL A 170 9.92 -8.22 -8.80
C VAL A 170 9.34 -6.90 -9.31
N LEU A 171 8.42 -6.95 -10.28
CA LEU A 171 7.89 -5.72 -10.89
C LEU A 171 6.97 -4.92 -9.93
N PRO A 172 5.99 -5.53 -9.24
CA PRO A 172 5.16 -4.82 -8.27
C PRO A 172 5.98 -4.18 -7.16
N VAL A 173 6.96 -4.91 -6.61
CA VAL A 173 7.78 -4.41 -5.50
C VAL A 173 8.74 -3.32 -5.98
N SER A 174 9.36 -3.47 -7.16
CA SER A 174 10.20 -2.43 -7.74
C SER A 174 9.43 -1.13 -7.96
N ALA A 175 8.17 -1.22 -8.38
CA ALA A 175 7.30 -0.07 -8.52
C ALA A 175 6.98 0.62 -7.18
N LEU A 176 6.79 -0.15 -6.11
CA LEU A 176 6.58 0.41 -4.76
C LEU A 176 7.85 1.04 -4.18
N VAL A 177 9.02 0.42 -4.42
CA VAL A 177 10.31 0.88 -3.89
C VAL A 177 10.64 2.28 -4.39
N ILE A 178 10.33 2.63 -5.65
CA ILE A 178 10.70 3.93 -6.22
C ILE A 178 10.06 5.10 -5.45
N GLY A 179 8.86 4.91 -4.90
CA GLY A 179 8.11 5.95 -4.20
C GLY A 179 8.73 6.35 -2.84
N GLY A 180 9.26 5.38 -2.10
CA GLY A 180 9.84 5.60 -0.76
C GLY A 180 11.37 5.76 -0.74
N PHE A 181 12.06 5.22 -1.75
CA PHE A 181 13.52 5.14 -1.80
C PHE A 181 14.22 6.49 -1.76
N ALA A 182 13.69 7.49 -2.47
CA ALA A 182 14.30 8.81 -2.54
C ALA A 182 14.27 9.52 -1.19
N THR A 183 13.09 9.60 -0.58
CA THR A 183 12.88 10.21 0.73
C THR A 183 13.75 9.56 1.79
N LEU A 184 13.78 8.23 1.85
CA LEU A 184 14.55 7.49 2.85
C LEU A 184 16.06 7.64 2.67
N THR A 185 16.54 7.65 1.42
CA THR A 185 17.97 7.82 1.11
C THR A 185 18.45 9.21 1.52
N ILE A 186 17.68 10.26 1.18
CA ILE A 186 18.01 11.65 1.53
C ILE A 186 17.91 11.86 3.04
N LEU A 187 16.87 11.34 3.68
CA LEU A 187 16.72 11.37 5.13
C LEU A 187 17.94 10.73 5.82
N THR A 188 18.33 9.53 5.40
CA THR A 188 19.48 8.82 5.95
C THR A 188 20.78 9.63 5.74
N LYS A 189 20.98 10.20 4.54
CA LYS A 189 22.13 11.06 4.26
C LYS A 189 22.20 12.24 5.22
N ASN A 190 21.09 12.97 5.37
CA ASN A 190 21.03 14.16 6.21
C ASN A 190 21.22 13.85 7.69
N SER A 191 20.58 12.78 8.19
CA SER A 191 20.78 12.29 9.56
C SER A 191 22.25 11.96 9.83
N PHE A 192 22.94 11.29 8.89
CA PHE A 192 24.35 11.00 9.03
C PHE A 192 25.23 12.25 9.03
N LEU A 193 24.98 13.19 8.11
CA LEU A 193 25.74 14.44 8.04
C LEU A 193 25.61 15.29 9.31
N ASN A 194 24.39 15.37 9.87
CA ASN A 194 24.14 16.07 11.11
C ASN A 194 24.92 15.45 12.27
N GLU A 195 24.96 14.12 12.36
CA GLU A 195 25.66 13.43 13.44
C GLU A 195 27.19 13.47 13.33
N ILE A 196 27.76 13.45 12.11
CA ILE A 196 29.21 13.56 11.89
C ILE A 196 29.81 14.85 12.47
N SER A 197 29.03 15.94 12.51
CA SER A 197 29.47 17.25 12.98
C SER A 197 29.41 17.44 14.51
N ARG A 198 28.91 16.44 15.26
CA ARG A 198 28.68 16.55 16.71
C ARG A 198 29.98 16.40 17.52
N GLN A 199 30.02 17.06 18.69
CA GLN A 199 31.18 17.04 19.59
C GLN A 199 31.61 15.64 20.02
N TYR A 200 30.68 14.70 20.25
CA TYR A 200 31.03 13.34 20.64
C TYR A 200 31.84 12.60 19.55
N VAL A 201 31.67 12.96 18.27
CA VAL A 201 32.45 12.43 17.15
C VAL A 201 33.87 12.96 17.18
N VAL A 202 34.04 14.26 17.45
CA VAL A 202 35.36 14.90 17.63
C VAL A 202 36.10 14.27 18.81
N THR A 203 35.43 14.06 19.94
CA THR A 203 36.02 13.38 21.10
C THR A 203 36.39 11.94 20.77
N ALA A 204 35.57 11.21 20.02
CA ALA A 204 35.87 9.85 19.60
C ALA A 204 37.13 9.79 18.71
N ARG A 205 37.26 10.71 17.75
CA ARG A 205 38.47 10.87 16.93
C ARG A 205 39.69 11.22 17.77
N ALA A 206 39.56 12.15 18.72
CA ALA A 206 40.64 12.54 19.63
C ALA A 206 41.12 11.39 20.52
N LYS A 207 40.25 10.42 20.85
CA LYS A 207 40.60 9.18 21.54
C LYS A 207 41.30 8.13 20.67
N GLY A 208 41.59 8.44 19.40
CA GLY A 208 42.32 7.54 18.49
C GLY A 208 41.47 6.45 17.84
N LEU A 209 40.13 6.58 17.85
CA LEU A 209 39.25 5.64 17.16
C LEU A 209 39.40 5.78 15.63
N THR A 210 39.42 4.66 14.91
CA THR A 210 39.47 4.67 13.45
C THR A 210 38.17 5.24 12.85
N GLU A 211 38.24 5.90 11.68
CA GLU A 211 37.06 6.46 11.01
C GLU A 211 35.92 5.44 10.86
N ARG A 212 36.23 4.19 10.52
CA ARG A 212 35.21 3.13 10.41
C ARG A 212 34.51 2.86 11.75
N ARG A 213 35.25 2.87 12.86
CA ARG A 213 34.68 2.65 14.20
C ARG A 213 33.86 3.85 14.68
N VAL A 214 34.30 5.07 14.34
CA VAL A 214 33.54 6.30 14.61
C VAL A 214 32.22 6.29 13.81
N LEU A 215 32.28 6.04 12.50
CA LEU A 215 31.12 6.06 11.62
C LEU A 215 30.10 4.96 11.94
N TYR A 216 30.51 3.69 11.97
CA TYR A 216 29.58 2.57 12.17
C TYR A 216 29.25 2.33 13.66
N GLY A 217 30.14 2.71 14.57
CA GLY A 217 29.96 2.45 16.00
C GLY A 217 29.28 3.59 16.77
N HIS A 218 29.47 4.85 16.36
CA HIS A 218 28.95 6.01 17.11
C HIS A 218 27.94 6.79 16.27
N VAL A 219 28.33 7.24 15.07
CA VAL A 219 27.47 8.05 14.20
C VAL A 219 26.24 7.25 13.76
N MET A 220 26.43 6.03 13.25
CA MET A 220 25.34 5.20 12.73
C MET A 220 24.27 4.95 13.79
N ARG A 221 24.68 4.63 15.02
CA ARG A 221 23.72 4.31 16.10
C ARG A 221 22.79 5.49 16.40
N ASN A 222 23.30 6.71 16.38
CA ASN A 222 22.50 7.91 16.64
C ASN A 222 21.72 8.37 15.39
N ALA A 223 22.36 8.37 14.22
CA ALA A 223 21.72 8.80 12.97
C ALA A 223 20.55 7.89 12.55
N MET A 224 20.63 6.60 12.89
CA MET A 224 19.59 5.63 12.56
C MET A 224 18.34 5.75 13.44
N LEU A 225 18.37 6.46 14.56
CA LEU A 225 17.18 6.63 15.41
C LEU A 225 16.02 7.23 14.61
N LEU A 226 16.27 8.32 13.87
CA LEU A 226 15.25 8.96 13.04
C LEU A 226 14.77 8.05 11.90
N VAL A 227 15.67 7.24 11.33
CA VAL A 227 15.36 6.34 10.20
C VAL A 227 14.51 5.16 10.66
N VAL A 228 14.91 4.49 11.74
CA VAL A 228 14.19 3.34 12.31
C VAL A 228 12.81 3.77 12.78
N ALA A 229 12.72 4.95 13.37
CA ALA A 229 11.47 5.40 13.91
C ALA A 229 10.47 5.85 12.82
N GLY A 230 10.94 6.10 11.59
CA GLY A 230 10.09 6.27 10.41
C GLY A 230 9.48 4.98 9.82
N ILE A 231 9.88 3.79 10.28
CA ILE A 231 9.37 2.48 9.77
C ILE A 231 7.84 2.36 9.84
N PRO A 232 7.16 2.68 10.96
CA PRO A 232 5.72 2.57 11.07
C PRO A 232 4.98 3.43 10.03
N GLN A 233 5.42 4.68 9.86
CA GLN A 233 4.87 5.59 8.85
C GLN A 233 5.07 5.03 7.44
N ALA A 234 6.27 4.53 7.14
CA ALA A 234 6.57 3.93 5.84
C ALA A 234 5.69 2.70 5.54
N LEU A 235 5.42 1.87 6.55
CA LEU A 235 4.49 0.74 6.40
C LEU A 235 3.10 1.26 6.01
N ILE A 236 2.55 2.25 6.74
CA ILE A 236 1.23 2.84 6.42
C ILE A 236 1.20 3.37 4.97
N GLU A 237 2.22 4.08 4.51
CA GLU A 237 2.27 4.61 3.15
C GLU A 237 2.22 3.50 2.09
N VAL A 238 3.02 2.44 2.27
CA VAL A 238 3.06 1.32 1.31
C VAL A 238 1.76 0.52 1.34
N PHE A 239 1.19 0.27 2.52
CA PHE A 239 -0.04 -0.49 2.69
C PHE A 239 -1.27 0.19 2.11
N PHE A 240 -1.32 1.53 2.07
CA PHE A 240 -2.52 2.28 1.72
C PHE A 240 -2.42 2.98 0.37
N ALA A 241 -1.32 3.71 0.12
CA ALA A 241 -1.18 4.52 -1.08
C ALA A 241 -0.58 3.74 -2.24
N GLY A 242 0.40 2.88 -1.95
CA GLY A 242 1.08 2.07 -2.96
C GLY A 242 0.29 0.84 -3.38
N SER A 243 -0.27 0.09 -2.42
CA SER A 243 -0.86 -1.22 -2.67
C SER A 243 -2.05 -1.18 -3.64
N LEU A 244 -2.99 -0.23 -3.53
CA LEU A 244 -4.21 -0.24 -4.34
C LEU A 244 -3.94 -0.14 -5.85
N LEU A 245 -3.17 0.86 -6.27
CA LEU A 245 -2.89 1.06 -7.70
C LEU A 245 -1.99 -0.05 -8.24
N ILE A 246 -0.98 -0.46 -7.47
CA ILE A 246 -0.05 -1.52 -7.88
C ILE A 246 -0.78 -2.87 -7.96
N GLU A 247 -1.61 -3.21 -6.98
CA GLU A 247 -2.44 -4.43 -7.02
C GLU A 247 -3.42 -4.41 -8.19
N THR A 248 -3.99 -3.26 -8.53
CA THR A 248 -4.90 -3.14 -9.68
C THR A 248 -4.14 -3.31 -11.00
N ILE A 249 -2.96 -2.68 -11.14
CA ILE A 249 -2.14 -2.73 -12.37
C ILE A 249 -1.60 -4.13 -12.63
N PHE A 250 -1.11 -4.81 -11.60
CA PHE A 250 -0.58 -6.18 -11.70
C PHE A 250 -1.65 -7.26 -11.46
N ASN A 251 -2.93 -6.87 -11.39
CA ASN A 251 -4.06 -7.80 -11.21
C ASN A 251 -3.86 -8.74 -9.99
N LEU A 252 -3.29 -8.21 -8.91
CA LEU A 252 -3.01 -8.94 -7.66
C LEU A 252 -4.24 -8.92 -6.77
N ASP A 253 -4.52 -10.08 -6.17
CA ASP A 253 -5.75 -10.32 -5.43
C ASP A 253 -5.65 -9.85 -3.96
N GLY A 254 -5.36 -8.56 -3.76
CA GLY A 254 -5.19 -7.93 -2.46
C GLY A 254 -6.36 -7.05 -2.01
N ILE A 255 -6.24 -6.49 -0.80
CA ILE A 255 -7.29 -5.65 -0.19
C ILE A 255 -7.43 -4.32 -0.94
N GLY A 256 -6.33 -3.76 -1.43
CA GLY A 256 -6.32 -2.51 -2.17
C GLY A 256 -7.19 -2.64 -3.43
N ARG A 257 -6.93 -3.67 -4.24
CA ARG A 257 -7.74 -3.96 -5.42
C ARG A 257 -9.20 -4.28 -5.07
N MET A 258 -9.45 -5.10 -4.05
CA MET A 258 -10.83 -5.40 -3.61
C MET A 258 -11.58 -4.13 -3.20
N SER A 259 -10.91 -3.20 -2.52
CA SER A 259 -11.50 -1.93 -2.10
C SER A 259 -11.82 -1.05 -3.32
N TYR A 260 -10.95 -1.03 -4.33
CA TYR A 260 -11.20 -0.35 -5.60
C TYR A 260 -12.42 -0.94 -6.33
N GLU A 261 -12.48 -2.25 -6.50
CA GLU A 261 -13.59 -2.93 -7.16
C GLU A 261 -14.91 -2.68 -6.42
N ALA A 262 -14.91 -2.74 -5.09
CA ALA A 262 -16.06 -2.45 -4.24
C ALA A 262 -16.53 -0.99 -4.37
N ALA A 263 -15.60 -0.04 -4.47
CA ALA A 263 -15.94 1.36 -4.69
C ALA A 263 -16.60 1.58 -6.05
N VAL A 264 -16.09 0.94 -7.11
CA VAL A 264 -16.65 1.02 -8.47
C VAL A 264 -18.01 0.35 -8.55
N SER A 265 -18.18 -0.82 -7.92
CA SER A 265 -19.45 -1.56 -7.91
C SER A 265 -20.47 -1.01 -6.90
N ARG A 266 -20.06 -0.09 -6.02
CA ARG A 266 -20.88 0.45 -4.91
C ARG A 266 -21.26 -0.62 -3.88
N ASP A 267 -20.35 -1.55 -3.60
CA ASP A 267 -20.46 -2.51 -2.51
C ASP A 267 -20.14 -1.87 -1.16
N TYR A 268 -21.10 -1.10 -0.62
CA TYR A 268 -20.91 -0.29 0.59
C TYR A 268 -20.40 -1.07 1.82
N PRO A 269 -20.87 -2.30 2.13
CA PRO A 269 -20.34 -3.10 3.23
C PRO A 269 -18.83 -3.34 3.11
N VAL A 270 -18.37 -3.69 1.91
CA VAL A 270 -16.93 -3.90 1.65
C VAL A 270 -16.18 -2.58 1.77
N VAL A 271 -16.67 -1.50 1.15
CA VAL A 271 -16.01 -0.17 1.19
C VAL A 271 -15.86 0.33 2.63
N PHE A 272 -16.93 0.34 3.42
CA PHE A 272 -16.86 0.82 4.81
C PHE A 272 -16.07 -0.12 5.72
N GLY A 273 -16.21 -1.44 5.52
CA GLY A 273 -15.44 -2.43 6.26
C GLY A 273 -13.93 -2.30 6.01
N THR A 274 -13.50 -2.15 4.76
CA THR A 274 -12.08 -1.96 4.43
C THR A 274 -11.57 -0.60 4.92
N LEU A 275 -12.34 0.49 4.77
CA LEU A 275 -11.99 1.80 5.30
C LEU A 275 -11.81 1.80 6.82
N PHE A 276 -12.73 1.16 7.55
CA PHE A 276 -12.63 1.04 9.01
C PHE A 276 -11.38 0.25 9.41
N LEU A 277 -11.17 -0.92 8.80
CA LEU A 277 -10.02 -1.76 9.12
C LEU A 277 -8.69 -1.13 8.75
N PHE A 278 -8.61 -0.47 7.61
CA PHE A 278 -7.47 0.35 7.22
C PHE A 278 -7.22 1.43 8.27
N THR A 279 -8.22 2.23 8.64
CA THR A 279 -8.04 3.27 9.65
C THR A 279 -7.57 2.70 10.99
N LEU A 280 -8.15 1.58 11.44
CA LEU A 280 -7.77 0.88 12.67
C LEU A 280 -6.33 0.37 12.60
N PHE A 281 -5.96 -0.30 11.51
CA PHE A 281 -4.61 -0.84 11.32
C PHE A 281 -3.55 0.28 11.23
N GLY A 282 -3.87 1.37 10.53
CA GLY A 282 -3.01 2.55 10.48
C GLY A 282 -2.82 3.20 11.84
N LEU A 283 -3.90 3.30 12.64
CA LEU A 283 -3.81 3.77 14.02
C LEU A 283 -2.94 2.85 14.89
N LEU A 284 -3.10 1.53 14.77
CA LEU A 284 -2.31 0.56 15.52
C LEU A 284 -0.83 0.62 15.15
N ILE A 285 -0.48 0.67 13.85
CA ILE A 285 0.91 0.82 13.41
C ILE A 285 1.48 2.13 13.93
N LYS A 286 0.73 3.23 13.84
CA LYS A 286 1.18 4.53 14.35
C LYS A 286 1.45 4.49 15.85
N LEU A 287 0.54 3.90 16.63
CA LEU A 287 0.70 3.74 18.08
C LEU A 287 1.92 2.88 18.44
N ILE A 288 2.12 1.76 17.72
CA ILE A 288 3.33 0.93 17.85
C ILE A 288 4.57 1.77 17.56
N GLY A 289 4.49 2.63 16.53
CA GLY A 289 5.55 3.57 16.20
C GLY A 289 5.87 4.53 17.33
N ASP A 290 4.88 5.23 17.86
CA ASP A 290 5.04 6.15 18.99
C ASP A 290 5.66 5.45 20.21
N LEU A 291 5.29 4.19 20.47
CA LEU A 291 5.90 3.38 21.52
C LEU A 291 7.35 2.99 21.19
N CYS A 292 7.65 2.59 19.95
CA CYS A 292 9.02 2.30 19.52
C CYS A 292 9.92 3.54 19.62
N TYR A 293 9.40 4.73 19.29
CA TYR A 293 10.10 6.01 19.44
C TYR A 293 10.53 6.24 20.88
N THR A 294 9.61 6.09 21.85
CA THR A 294 9.92 6.31 23.28
C THR A 294 10.91 5.29 23.83
N LEU A 295 10.86 4.03 23.37
CA LEU A 295 11.80 2.99 23.76
C LEU A 295 13.21 3.21 23.18
N LEU A 296 13.31 3.71 21.94
CA LEU A 296 14.59 3.93 21.25
C LEU A 296 15.29 5.22 21.66
N ASP A 297 14.54 6.28 21.95
CA ASP A 297 15.07 7.54 22.46
C ASP A 297 14.28 8.05 23.68
N PRO A 298 14.66 7.63 24.91
CA PRO A 298 14.00 8.08 26.14
C PRO A 298 14.23 9.56 26.46
N ARG A 299 15.00 10.30 25.64
CA ARG A 299 15.16 11.76 25.77
C ARG A 299 14.01 12.53 25.15
N ILE A 300 13.17 11.87 24.36
CA ILE A 300 11.94 12.44 23.80
C ILE A 300 10.88 12.40 24.89
N ASP A 301 10.85 13.46 25.69
CA ASP A 301 9.84 13.66 26.72
C ASP A 301 8.66 14.46 26.16
N PHE A 302 7.49 13.82 26.02
CA PHE A 302 6.26 14.47 25.54
C PHE A 302 5.74 15.56 26.50
N SER A 303 6.29 15.64 27.72
CA SER A 303 5.97 16.68 28.70
C SER A 303 6.55 18.06 28.37
N ALA A 304 7.54 18.16 27.47
CA ALA A 304 8.22 19.41 27.14
C ALA A 304 7.62 20.19 25.94
N ARG A 305 6.35 19.93 25.57
CA ARG A 305 5.58 20.87 24.74
C ARG A 305 5.00 21.97 25.63
N THR A 306 5.85 22.84 26.17
CA THR A 306 5.41 24.16 26.63
C THR A 306 5.31 25.07 25.41
N VAL A 307 4.07 25.45 25.10
CA VAL A 307 3.71 26.58 24.22
C VAL A 307 4.31 27.86 24.78
#